data_AF-A0A2M8S7P1-F1
#
_entry.id   AF-A0A2M8S7P1-F1
#
_cell.length_a   1.000
_cell.length_b   1.000
_cell.length_c   1.000
_cell.angle_alpha   90.00
_cell.angle_beta   90.00
_cell.angle_gamma   90.00
#
_symmetry.space_group_name_H-M   'P 1'
#
loop_
_entity.id
_entity.type
_entity.pdbx_description
1 polymer ?
#
loop_
_entity_poly.entity_id
_entity_poly.type
_entity_poly.pdbx_seq_one_letter_code
_entity_poly.pdbx_strand_id
1 'polypeptide(L)'
;MQTRSHHLPSLLLAIFSGLGILSTFSGGMFMLLSGILAFVRPTLFQNLAASPDSDFLLASGLFLCTILLIPSMYYSLRRLKDKPIQPASIRPIRFWQVIVILALWAIAILLGNWLGNTLKVSWPVTPFFYLPATALPVLTLLWIGLGGLPLGSRQRLWGTFGIGLLAGPGLATLAEFMIYLGFAVLGVALLVIHPEWIGTFSHIQAQLSTATDLETILIILAPYSMNPLMILLAFVVMSGLVPLIEELVKPIAVWLLAGRLRTPAQGFALGALSGAGFALVEGLVATSSAGDGWGALTVARAGGSLMHILASGLMGWGIASAWQERRILRLIGSYALSGSIHGLWNGMTVTIVFGAMRVFLAGSRPDALGAFLATAGMVVLAILSVLALIVLVLVNRKLRPVPLALVPTPAENGGHSKLPNAV
;
A
#
# COMPACT_ATOMS: atom_id res chain seq x y z
N MET A 1 -40.81 -14.54 -19.88
CA MET A 1 -39.32 -14.48 -19.88
C MET A 1 -38.89 -13.25 -19.09
N GLN A 2 -38.51 -13.41 -17.81
CA GLN A 2 -37.86 -12.32 -17.08
C GLN A 2 -36.45 -12.15 -17.63
N THR A 3 -36.16 -11.00 -18.20
CA THR A 3 -34.82 -10.63 -18.67
C THR A 3 -33.87 -10.67 -17.47
N ARG A 4 -32.92 -11.60 -17.47
CA ARG A 4 -31.82 -11.61 -16.51
C ARG A 4 -31.07 -10.28 -16.68
N SER A 5 -31.33 -9.31 -15.80
CA SER A 5 -30.47 -8.14 -15.73
C SER A 5 -29.12 -8.62 -15.22
N HIS A 6 -28.20 -8.92 -16.13
CA HIS A 6 -26.85 -9.30 -15.74
C HIS A 6 -26.31 -8.23 -14.79
N HIS A 7 -25.89 -8.64 -13.59
CA HIS A 7 -25.29 -7.74 -12.61
C HIS A 7 -23.94 -7.24 -13.16
N LEU A 8 -23.97 -6.23 -14.03
CA LEU A 8 -22.81 -5.69 -14.74
C LEU A 8 -21.64 -5.37 -13.79
N PRO A 9 -21.84 -4.75 -12.61
CA PRO A 9 -20.75 -4.53 -11.65
C PRO A 9 -20.08 -5.83 -11.17
N SER A 10 -20.87 -6.90 -10.97
CA SER A 10 -20.34 -8.21 -10.59
C SER A 10 -19.61 -8.90 -11.74
N LEU A 11 -20.09 -8.71 -12.98
CA LEU A 11 -19.41 -9.21 -14.18
C LEU A 11 -18.05 -8.53 -14.36
N LEU A 12 -18.02 -7.19 -14.29
CA LEU A 12 -16.78 -6.42 -14.39
C LEU A 12 -15.80 -6.78 -13.27
N LEU A 13 -16.27 -6.91 -12.02
CA LEU A 13 -15.42 -7.32 -10.91
C LEU A 13 -14.90 -8.77 -11.06
N ALA A 14 -15.70 -9.68 -11.62
CA ALA A 14 -15.26 -11.03 -11.93
C ALA A 14 -14.17 -11.02 -13.01
N ILE A 15 -14.36 -10.28 -14.11
CA ILE A 15 -13.36 -10.13 -15.18
C ILE A 15 -12.08 -9.53 -14.61
N PHE A 16 -12.19 -8.42 -13.87
CA PHE A 16 -11.05 -7.78 -13.21
C PHE A 16 -10.29 -8.74 -12.29
N SER A 17 -11.01 -9.48 -11.43
CA SER A 17 -10.37 -10.41 -10.50
C SER A 17 -9.75 -11.60 -11.24
N GLY A 18 -10.37 -12.09 -12.32
CA GLY A 18 -9.85 -13.17 -13.15
C GLY A 18 -8.59 -12.77 -13.92
N LEU A 19 -8.59 -11.60 -14.57
CA LEU A 19 -7.40 -11.04 -15.21
C LEU A 19 -6.30 -10.76 -14.20
N GLY A 20 -6.67 -10.25 -13.02
CA GLY A 20 -5.78 -10.06 -11.89
C GLY A 20 -5.08 -11.36 -11.49
N ILE A 21 -5.84 -12.41 -11.19
CA ILE A 21 -5.33 -13.75 -10.86
C ILE A 21 -4.38 -14.26 -11.94
N LEU A 22 -4.78 -14.17 -13.22
CA LEU A 22 -3.94 -14.62 -14.32
C LEU A 22 -2.62 -13.83 -14.37
N SER A 23 -2.69 -12.50 -14.30
CA SER A 23 -1.51 -11.62 -14.37
C SER A 23 -0.54 -11.84 -13.20
N THR A 24 -1.03 -11.91 -11.96
CA THR A 24 -0.18 -12.11 -10.78
C THR A 24 0.36 -13.54 -10.73
N PHE A 25 -0.42 -14.53 -11.15
CA PHE A 25 0.07 -15.91 -11.21
C PHE A 25 1.15 -16.07 -12.29
N SER A 26 0.91 -15.58 -13.50
CA SER A 26 1.88 -15.62 -14.60
C SER A 26 3.15 -14.83 -14.28
N GLY A 27 3.01 -13.64 -13.68
CA GLY A 27 4.14 -12.86 -13.18
C GLY A 27 4.92 -13.60 -12.09
N GLY A 28 4.23 -14.22 -11.14
CA GLY A 28 4.86 -15.04 -10.10
C GLY A 28 5.62 -16.23 -10.68
N MET A 29 5.05 -16.93 -11.67
CA MET A 29 5.73 -18.01 -12.38
C MET A 29 6.94 -17.51 -13.17
N PHE A 30 6.83 -16.37 -13.83
CA PHE A 30 7.95 -15.78 -14.56
C PHE A 30 9.10 -15.42 -13.61
N MET A 31 8.81 -14.76 -12.49
CA MET A 31 9.81 -14.44 -11.46
C MET A 31 10.43 -15.71 -10.85
N LEU A 32 9.63 -16.74 -10.57
CA LEU A 32 10.13 -18.02 -10.07
C LEU A 32 11.10 -18.67 -11.06
N LEU A 33 10.75 -18.71 -12.35
CA LEU A 33 11.60 -19.26 -13.39
C LEU A 33 12.87 -18.43 -13.59
N SER A 34 12.76 -17.11 -13.52
CA SER A 34 13.89 -16.17 -13.55
C SER A 34 14.87 -16.46 -12.40
N GLY A 35 14.36 -16.56 -11.16
CA GLY A 35 15.16 -16.90 -9.99
C GLY A 35 15.85 -18.27 -10.10
N ILE A 36 15.14 -19.31 -10.58
CA ILE A 36 15.73 -20.63 -10.83
C ILE A 36 16.85 -20.54 -11.87
N LEU A 37 16.62 -19.82 -12.97
CA LEU A 37 17.59 -19.70 -14.05
C LEU A 37 18.83 -18.91 -13.61
N ALA A 38 18.64 -17.81 -12.87
CA ALA A 38 19.72 -17.02 -12.29
C ALA A 38 20.55 -17.83 -11.27
N PHE A 39 19.89 -18.71 -10.50
CA PHE A 39 20.55 -19.62 -9.56
C PHE A 39 21.36 -20.72 -10.28
N VAL A 40 20.81 -21.35 -11.32
CA VAL A 40 21.45 -22.47 -12.03
C VAL A 40 22.53 -21.99 -12.99
N ARG A 41 22.36 -20.80 -13.59
CA ARG A 41 23.29 -20.23 -14.58
C ARG A 41 23.71 -18.80 -14.20
N PRO A 42 24.45 -18.62 -13.10
CA PRO A 42 24.82 -17.29 -12.60
C PRO A 42 25.64 -16.48 -13.62
N THR A 43 26.44 -17.12 -14.48
CA THR A 43 27.24 -16.46 -15.53
C THR A 43 26.41 -15.79 -16.62
N LEU A 44 25.17 -16.23 -16.87
CA LEU A 44 24.26 -15.57 -17.83
C LEU A 44 23.66 -14.27 -17.27
N PHE A 45 23.65 -14.12 -15.94
CA PHE A 45 23.03 -12.99 -15.25
C PHE A 45 24.03 -12.13 -14.47
N GLN A 46 25.34 -12.37 -14.64
CA GLN A 46 26.41 -11.63 -13.95
C GLN A 46 26.34 -10.10 -14.16
N ASN A 47 25.77 -9.65 -15.28
CA ASN A 47 25.63 -8.23 -15.61
C ASN A 47 24.20 -7.68 -15.36
N LEU A 48 23.28 -8.50 -14.87
CA LEU A 48 21.93 -8.09 -14.51
C LEU A 48 21.88 -7.93 -12.99
N ALA A 49 21.41 -6.78 -12.50
CA ALA A 49 21.25 -6.50 -11.08
C ALA A 49 20.18 -7.38 -10.37
N ALA A 50 19.75 -8.47 -11.00
CA ALA A 50 18.74 -9.38 -10.48
C ALA A 50 19.40 -10.43 -9.58
N SER A 51 19.22 -10.28 -8.26
CA SER A 51 19.59 -11.35 -7.32
C SER A 51 18.53 -12.46 -7.41
N PRO A 52 18.92 -13.76 -7.46
CA PRO A 52 17.96 -14.86 -7.45
C PRO A 52 16.99 -14.77 -6.27
N ASP A 53 17.47 -14.35 -5.10
CA ASP A 53 16.65 -14.18 -3.89
C ASP A 53 15.53 -13.15 -4.09
N SER A 54 15.83 -12.01 -4.72
CA SER A 54 14.80 -10.99 -5.01
C SER A 54 13.69 -11.51 -5.92
N ASP A 55 14.05 -12.30 -6.93
CA ASP A 55 13.09 -12.92 -7.84
C ASP A 55 12.18 -13.93 -7.10
N PHE A 56 12.74 -14.74 -6.21
CA PHE A 56 11.96 -15.68 -5.40
C PHE A 56 11.01 -14.98 -4.42
N LEU A 57 11.47 -13.90 -3.77
CA LEU A 57 10.63 -13.11 -2.87
C LEU A 57 9.48 -12.44 -3.63
N LEU A 58 9.77 -11.83 -4.78
CA LEU A 58 8.75 -11.21 -5.62
C LEU A 58 7.74 -12.24 -6.15
N ALA A 59 8.21 -13.42 -6.58
CA ALA A 59 7.36 -14.54 -6.98
C ALA A 59 6.38 -14.92 -5.86
N SER A 60 6.87 -15.08 -4.63
CA SER A 60 6.04 -15.43 -3.48
C SER A 60 5.00 -14.35 -3.16
N GLY A 61 5.36 -13.07 -3.29
CA GLY A 61 4.44 -11.94 -3.12
C GLY A 61 3.33 -11.94 -4.17
N LEU A 62 3.66 -12.22 -5.43
CA LEU A 62 2.69 -12.31 -6.53
C LEU A 62 1.76 -13.52 -6.37
N PHE A 63 2.24 -14.65 -5.86
CA PHE A 63 1.37 -15.78 -5.51
C PHE A 63 0.44 -15.45 -4.34
N LEU A 64 0.90 -14.73 -3.33
CA LEU A 64 0.03 -14.23 -2.26
C LEU A 64 -1.08 -13.32 -2.82
N CYS A 65 -0.73 -12.37 -3.70
CA CYS A 65 -1.72 -11.52 -4.38
C CYS A 65 -2.75 -12.34 -5.16
N THR A 66 -2.30 -13.39 -5.87
CA THR A 66 -3.18 -14.33 -6.57
C THR A 66 -4.20 -14.95 -5.62
N ILE A 67 -3.75 -15.49 -4.48
CA ILE A 67 -4.61 -16.11 -3.48
C ILE A 67 -5.64 -15.12 -2.93
N LEU A 68 -5.21 -13.88 -2.65
CA LEU A 68 -6.06 -12.85 -2.07
C LEU A 68 -7.13 -12.30 -3.03
N LEU A 69 -6.98 -12.50 -4.34
CA LEU A 69 -7.99 -12.14 -5.35
C LEU A 69 -9.08 -13.20 -5.54
N ILE A 70 -8.81 -14.46 -5.17
CA ILE A 70 -9.77 -15.58 -5.32
C ILE A 70 -11.12 -15.27 -4.65
N PRO A 71 -11.20 -14.76 -3.40
CA PRO A 71 -12.47 -14.43 -2.79
C PRO A 71 -13.29 -13.39 -3.57
N SER A 72 -12.64 -12.38 -4.16
CA SER A 72 -13.31 -11.35 -4.98
C SER A 72 -13.97 -11.99 -6.20
N MET A 73 -13.25 -12.85 -6.91
CA MET A 73 -13.76 -13.61 -8.05
C MET A 73 -14.92 -14.53 -7.62
N TYR A 74 -14.73 -15.29 -6.55
CA TYR A 74 -15.72 -16.22 -6.02
C TYR A 74 -17.06 -15.54 -5.66
N TYR A 75 -17.03 -14.44 -4.91
CA TYR A 75 -18.27 -13.74 -4.53
C TYR A 75 -18.93 -13.06 -5.74
N SER A 76 -18.15 -12.59 -6.70
CA SER A 76 -18.67 -12.02 -7.95
C SER A 76 -19.39 -13.08 -8.81
N LEU A 77 -18.78 -14.25 -8.98
CA LEU A 77 -19.42 -15.39 -9.68
C LEU A 77 -20.66 -15.90 -8.94
N ARG A 78 -20.65 -15.94 -7.60
CA ARG A 78 -21.85 -16.29 -6.83
C ARG A 78 -23.00 -15.31 -7.08
N ARG A 79 -22.71 -14.01 -7.14
CA ARG A 79 -23.72 -12.99 -7.43
C ARG A 79 -24.29 -13.13 -8.83
N LEU A 80 -23.45 -13.46 -9.83
CA LEU A 80 -23.90 -13.72 -11.21
C LEU A 80 -24.76 -14.97 -11.34
N LYS A 81 -24.64 -15.92 -10.40
CA LYS A 81 -25.50 -17.10 -10.27
C LYS A 81 -26.73 -16.85 -9.39
N ASP A 82 -27.05 -15.58 -9.10
CA ASP A 82 -28.14 -15.13 -8.23
C ASP A 82 -28.13 -15.76 -6.82
N LYS A 83 -26.96 -16.24 -6.36
CA LYS A 83 -26.82 -16.80 -5.01
C LYS A 83 -26.68 -15.67 -3.99
N PRO A 84 -27.30 -15.81 -2.81
CA PRO A 84 -27.19 -14.81 -1.76
C PRO A 84 -25.73 -14.65 -1.30
N ILE A 85 -25.34 -13.39 -1.03
CA ILE A 85 -24.04 -13.03 -0.46
C ILE A 85 -24.27 -12.51 0.95
N GLN A 86 -23.54 -13.10 1.89
CA GLN A 86 -23.62 -12.71 3.30
C GLN A 86 -23.07 -11.29 3.52
N PRO A 87 -23.61 -10.56 4.52
CA PRO A 87 -22.98 -9.33 4.99
C PRO A 87 -21.57 -9.63 5.52
N ALA A 88 -20.66 -8.69 5.29
CA ALA A 88 -19.34 -8.69 5.90
C ALA A 88 -19.41 -7.97 7.26
N SER A 89 -18.88 -8.61 8.29
CA SER A 89 -18.68 -7.99 9.59
C SER A 89 -17.34 -8.43 10.15
N ILE A 90 -16.62 -7.49 10.75
CA ILE A 90 -15.35 -7.73 11.44
C ILE A 90 -15.54 -7.27 12.87
N ARG A 91 -15.38 -8.19 13.82
CA ARG A 91 -15.43 -7.83 15.24
C ARG A 91 -14.19 -7.01 15.61
N PRO A 92 -14.29 -6.05 16.54
CA PRO A 92 -13.12 -5.35 17.07
C PRO A 92 -12.05 -6.33 17.54
N ILE A 93 -10.80 -6.09 17.13
CA ILE A 93 -9.65 -6.86 17.59
C ILE A 93 -9.46 -6.68 19.09
N ARG A 94 -9.16 -7.77 19.80
CA ARG A 94 -8.85 -7.74 21.24
C ARG A 94 -7.37 -7.48 21.45
N PHE A 95 -7.03 -6.84 22.56
CA PHE A 95 -5.65 -6.47 22.88
C PHE A 95 -4.68 -7.66 22.84
N TRP A 96 -5.06 -8.82 23.39
CA TRP A 96 -4.22 -10.03 23.34
C TRP A 96 -3.95 -10.54 21.92
N GLN A 97 -4.90 -10.36 20.98
CA GLN A 97 -4.71 -10.75 19.58
C GLN A 97 -3.66 -9.85 18.92
N VAL A 98 -3.65 -8.55 19.25
CA VAL A 98 -2.61 -7.63 18.80
C VAL A 98 -1.24 -8.09 19.30
N ILE A 99 -1.12 -8.43 20.59
CA ILE A 99 0.15 -8.91 21.16
C ILE A 99 0.63 -10.18 20.44
N VAL A 100 -0.25 -11.16 20.23
CA VAL A 100 0.11 -12.41 19.55
C VAL A 100 0.59 -12.14 18.13
N ILE A 101 -0.11 -11.30 17.36
CA ILE A 101 0.30 -11.00 15.98
C ILE A 101 1.60 -10.21 15.95
N LEU A 102 1.81 -9.25 16.88
CA LEU A 102 3.06 -8.51 16.99
C LEU A 102 4.24 -9.42 17.36
N ALA A 103 4.03 -10.40 18.25
CA ALA A 103 5.05 -11.39 18.58
C ALA A 103 5.40 -12.26 17.36
N LEU A 104 4.40 -12.75 16.62
CA LEU A 104 4.61 -13.50 15.37
C LEU A 104 5.32 -12.66 14.30
N TRP A 105 4.98 -11.38 14.21
CA TRP A 105 5.63 -10.45 13.29
C TRP A 105 7.09 -10.19 13.65
N ALA A 106 7.39 -9.95 14.94
CA ALA A 106 8.75 -9.79 15.42
C ALA A 106 9.59 -11.06 15.18
N ILE A 107 9.02 -12.24 15.46
CA ILE A 107 9.67 -13.53 15.15
C ILE A 107 9.95 -13.65 13.66
N ALA A 108 8.99 -13.28 12.80
CA ALA A 108 9.16 -13.36 11.36
C ALA A 108 10.30 -12.48 10.86
N ILE A 109 10.41 -11.24 11.36
CA ILE A 109 11.51 -10.33 11.01
C ILE A 109 12.84 -10.84 11.55
N LEU A 110 12.92 -11.20 12.83
CA LEU A 110 14.17 -11.60 13.48
C LEU A 110 14.73 -12.87 12.85
N LEU A 111 13.89 -13.90 12.67
CA LEU A 111 14.30 -15.15 12.04
C LEU A 111 14.59 -14.97 10.55
N GLY A 112 13.76 -14.20 9.82
CA GLY A 112 13.99 -13.91 8.40
C GLY A 112 15.32 -13.19 8.16
N ASN A 113 15.60 -12.16 8.95
CA ASN A 113 16.84 -11.39 8.86
C ASN A 113 18.06 -12.23 9.26
N TRP A 114 17.95 -13.03 10.33
CA TRP A 114 19.03 -13.93 10.75
C TRP A 114 19.33 -15.00 9.69
N LEU A 115 18.30 -15.63 9.13
CA LEU A 115 18.45 -16.66 8.09
C LEU A 115 19.04 -16.09 6.80
N GLY A 116 18.57 -14.92 6.36
CA GLY A 116 19.09 -14.23 5.17
C GLY A 116 20.59 -13.93 5.28
N ASN A 117 21.05 -13.53 6.47
CA ASN A 117 22.46 -13.20 6.69
C ASN A 117 23.36 -14.42 6.95
N THR A 118 22.78 -15.55 7.42
CA THR A 118 23.56 -16.73 7.84
C THR A 118 23.63 -17.79 6.74
N LEU A 119 22.57 -17.96 5.95
CA LEU A 119 22.47 -19.01 4.94
C LEU A 119 22.85 -18.48 3.56
N LYS A 120 23.86 -19.08 2.92
CA LYS A 120 24.23 -18.80 1.52
C LYS A 120 23.13 -19.16 0.50
N VAL A 121 22.16 -19.99 0.89
CA VAL A 121 21.02 -20.42 0.06
C VAL A 121 19.77 -20.30 0.91
N SER A 122 19.19 -19.10 0.94
CA SER A 122 18.03 -18.80 1.80
C SER A 122 16.70 -18.97 1.06
N TRP A 123 16.71 -19.00 -0.28
CA TRP A 123 15.51 -18.89 -1.13
C TRP A 123 14.32 -19.83 -0.83
N PRO A 124 14.46 -21.10 -0.40
CA PRO A 124 13.30 -21.92 -0.09
C PRO A 124 12.64 -21.50 1.23
N VAL A 125 13.41 -20.90 2.13
CA VAL A 125 13.03 -20.64 3.52
C VAL A 125 12.61 -19.18 3.71
N THR A 126 13.26 -18.24 3.02
CA THR A 126 13.02 -16.80 3.16
C THR A 126 11.57 -16.38 2.89
N PRO A 127 10.84 -16.94 1.88
CA PRO A 127 9.43 -16.63 1.66
C PRO A 127 8.52 -16.88 2.88
N PHE A 128 8.81 -17.90 3.70
CA PHE A 128 8.00 -18.22 4.88
C PHE A 128 8.08 -17.16 5.98
N PHE A 129 9.15 -16.36 5.99
CA PHE A 129 9.33 -15.24 6.92
C PHE A 129 8.98 -13.90 6.27
N TYR A 130 9.31 -13.74 4.98
CA TYR A 130 9.01 -12.56 4.19
C TYR A 130 7.50 -12.26 4.09
N LEU A 131 6.68 -13.28 3.79
CA LEU A 131 5.23 -13.06 3.63
C LEU A 131 4.57 -12.63 4.95
N PRO A 132 4.77 -13.31 6.09
CA PRO A 132 4.22 -12.83 7.37
C PRO A 132 4.82 -11.50 7.81
N ALA A 133 6.12 -11.26 7.60
CA ALA A 133 6.76 -10.00 7.97
C ALA A 133 6.14 -8.79 7.25
N THR A 134 5.68 -8.98 6.02
CA THR A 134 5.03 -7.92 5.24
C THR A 134 3.51 -7.87 5.46
N ALA A 135 2.84 -9.02 5.52
CA ALA A 135 1.38 -9.09 5.54
C ALA A 135 0.75 -8.91 6.94
N LEU A 136 1.43 -9.34 8.02
CA LEU A 136 0.86 -9.28 9.37
C LEU A 136 0.62 -7.83 9.86
N PRO A 137 1.51 -6.85 9.60
CA PRO A 137 1.22 -5.45 9.91
C PRO A 137 -0.03 -4.96 9.19
N VAL A 138 -0.12 -5.16 7.87
CA VAL A 138 -1.28 -4.75 7.07
C VAL A 138 -2.57 -5.36 7.64
N LEU A 139 -2.57 -6.67 7.92
CA LEU A 139 -3.70 -7.38 8.50
C LEU A 139 -4.13 -6.78 9.85
N THR A 140 -3.16 -6.55 10.76
CA THR A 140 -3.44 -6.06 12.11
C THR A 140 -3.99 -4.64 12.08
N LEU A 141 -3.35 -3.76 11.32
CA LEU A 141 -3.72 -2.36 11.18
C LEU A 141 -5.10 -2.23 10.51
N LEU A 142 -5.36 -3.03 9.47
CA LEU A 142 -6.67 -3.10 8.85
C LEU A 142 -7.73 -3.61 9.83
N TRP A 143 -7.43 -4.65 10.62
CA TRP A 143 -8.38 -5.17 11.61
C TRP A 143 -8.72 -4.11 12.68
N ILE A 144 -7.72 -3.36 13.17
CA ILE A 144 -7.93 -2.21 14.05
C ILE A 144 -8.84 -1.17 13.37
N GLY A 145 -8.55 -0.82 12.11
CA GLY A 145 -9.26 0.20 11.34
C GLY A 145 -10.69 -0.18 10.93
N LEU A 146 -11.00 -1.47 10.77
CA LEU A 146 -12.31 -1.95 10.33
C LEU A 146 -13.21 -2.45 11.46
N GLY A 147 -12.65 -2.77 12.63
CA GLY A 147 -13.38 -3.41 13.73
C GLY A 147 -14.68 -2.67 14.07
N GLY A 148 -15.82 -3.35 13.92
CA GLY A 148 -17.15 -2.81 14.22
C GLY A 148 -17.74 -1.85 13.17
N LEU A 149 -17.06 -1.59 12.05
CA LEU A 149 -17.56 -0.70 10.99
C LEU A 149 -18.42 -1.43 9.95
N PRO A 150 -19.35 -0.71 9.27
CA PRO A 150 -20.18 -1.31 8.23
C PRO A 150 -19.40 -1.55 6.93
N LEU A 151 -19.26 -2.82 6.53
CA LEU A 151 -18.50 -3.24 5.33
C LEU A 151 -19.39 -3.55 4.13
N GLY A 152 -20.70 -3.70 4.34
CA GLY A 152 -21.64 -4.14 3.29
C GLY A 152 -21.58 -5.65 3.09
N SER A 153 -21.50 -6.12 1.84
CA SER A 153 -21.43 -7.56 1.52
C SER A 153 -19.98 -8.06 1.48
N ARG A 154 -19.77 -9.38 1.61
CA ARG A 154 -18.44 -9.98 1.41
C ARG A 154 -17.86 -9.72 0.01
N GLN A 155 -18.70 -9.60 -1.01
CA GLN A 155 -18.27 -9.18 -2.34
C GLN A 155 -17.70 -7.76 -2.32
N ARG A 156 -18.34 -6.84 -1.60
CA ARG A 156 -17.87 -5.46 -1.48
C ARG A 156 -16.54 -5.40 -0.74
N LEU A 157 -16.39 -6.14 0.35
CA LEU A 157 -15.13 -6.23 1.11
C LEU A 157 -13.98 -6.72 0.22
N TRP A 158 -14.11 -7.90 -0.37
CA TRP A 158 -13.04 -8.51 -1.16
C TRP A 158 -12.82 -7.81 -2.50
N GLY A 159 -13.88 -7.27 -3.12
CA GLY A 159 -13.76 -6.48 -4.33
C GLY A 159 -13.05 -5.16 -4.10
N THR A 160 -13.34 -4.47 -3.00
CA THR A 160 -12.67 -3.20 -2.63
C THR A 160 -11.20 -3.44 -2.30
N PHE A 161 -10.90 -4.49 -1.54
CA PHE A 161 -9.53 -4.91 -1.26
C PHE A 161 -8.78 -5.29 -2.54
N GLY A 162 -9.37 -6.13 -3.40
CA GLY A 162 -8.75 -6.58 -4.65
C GLY A 162 -8.53 -5.46 -5.66
N ILE A 163 -9.46 -4.51 -5.76
CA ILE A 163 -9.26 -3.29 -6.57
C ILE A 163 -8.11 -2.45 -5.99
N GLY A 164 -8.05 -2.29 -4.66
CA GLY A 164 -6.93 -1.59 -4.01
C GLY A 164 -5.59 -2.31 -4.19
N LEU A 165 -5.59 -3.64 -4.23
CA LEU A 165 -4.41 -4.48 -4.45
C LEU A 165 -3.83 -4.29 -5.86
N LEU A 166 -4.66 -4.24 -6.90
CA LEU A 166 -4.18 -4.20 -8.28
C LEU A 166 -4.33 -2.84 -8.96
N ALA A 167 -5.55 -2.29 -8.97
CA ALA A 167 -5.83 -1.06 -9.69
C ALA A 167 -5.19 0.16 -9.00
N GLY A 168 -5.13 0.16 -7.66
CA GLY A 168 -4.49 1.22 -6.90
C GLY A 168 -3.03 1.44 -7.32
N PRO A 169 -2.13 0.46 -7.07
CA PRO A 169 -0.74 0.54 -7.52
C PRO A 169 -0.60 0.70 -9.04
N GLY A 170 -1.34 -0.07 -9.84
CA GLY A 170 -1.21 -0.02 -11.30
C GLY A 170 -1.54 1.36 -11.90
N LEU A 171 -2.59 2.01 -11.42
CA LEU A 171 -2.96 3.36 -11.87
C LEU A 171 -2.01 4.44 -11.30
N ALA A 172 -1.55 4.29 -10.06
CA ALA A 172 -0.54 5.17 -9.48
C ALA A 172 0.77 5.12 -10.29
N THR A 173 1.31 3.92 -10.52
CA THR A 173 2.53 3.72 -11.33
C THR A 173 2.37 4.24 -12.75
N LEU A 174 1.20 4.06 -13.38
CA LEU A 174 0.94 4.64 -14.70
C LEU A 174 1.01 6.18 -14.66
N ALA A 175 0.39 6.81 -13.67
CA ALA A 175 0.42 8.26 -13.52
C ALA A 175 1.82 8.79 -13.20
N GLU A 176 2.58 8.10 -12.36
CA GLU A 176 3.99 8.39 -12.07
C GLU A 176 4.85 8.27 -13.32
N PHE A 177 4.67 7.21 -14.12
CA PHE A 177 5.37 7.05 -15.39
C PHE A 177 5.10 8.23 -16.34
N MET A 178 3.87 8.73 -16.40
CA MET A 178 3.54 9.92 -17.20
C MET A 178 4.25 11.18 -16.69
N ILE A 179 4.42 11.34 -15.37
CA ILE A 179 5.23 12.44 -14.80
C ILE A 179 6.69 12.31 -15.22
N TYR A 180 7.28 11.12 -15.07
CA TYR A 180 8.67 10.88 -15.44
C TYR A 180 8.91 11.05 -16.94
N LEU A 181 7.96 10.63 -17.78
CA LEU A 181 7.99 10.87 -19.21
C LEU A 181 7.95 12.38 -19.52
N GLY A 182 7.12 13.14 -18.80
CA GLY A 182 7.09 14.60 -18.91
C GLY A 182 8.45 15.24 -18.58
N PHE A 183 9.09 14.80 -17.49
CA PHE A 183 10.44 15.24 -17.14
C PHE A 183 11.49 14.82 -18.17
N ALA A 184 11.38 13.63 -18.75
CA ALA A 184 12.29 13.17 -19.79
C ALA A 184 12.17 14.03 -21.07
N VAL A 185 10.94 14.35 -21.49
CA VAL A 185 10.69 15.26 -22.62
C VAL A 185 11.24 16.66 -22.34
N LEU A 186 11.01 17.19 -21.13
CA LEU A 186 11.59 18.47 -20.71
C LEU A 186 13.12 18.42 -20.71
N GLY A 187 13.72 17.34 -20.22
CA GLY A 187 15.17 17.12 -20.22
C GLY A 187 15.74 17.14 -21.64
N VAL A 188 15.10 16.45 -22.59
CA VAL A 188 15.49 16.48 -24.01
C VAL A 188 15.36 17.89 -24.60
N ALA A 189 14.28 18.60 -24.30
CA ALA A 189 14.11 19.98 -24.76
C ALA A 189 15.22 20.91 -24.21
N LEU A 190 15.59 20.74 -22.94
CA LEU A 190 16.69 21.48 -22.32
C LEU A 190 18.05 21.12 -22.94
N LEU A 191 18.28 19.87 -23.31
CA LEU A 191 19.50 19.46 -24.03
C LEU A 191 19.65 20.13 -25.39
N VAL A 192 18.54 20.41 -26.09
CA VAL A 192 18.56 21.15 -27.35
C VAL A 192 18.93 22.62 -27.12
N ILE A 193 18.49 23.20 -25.99
CA ILE A 193 18.81 24.58 -25.60
C ILE A 193 20.24 24.70 -25.06
N HIS A 194 20.73 23.66 -24.39
CA HIS A 194 22.05 23.58 -23.74
C HIS A 194 22.87 22.40 -24.29
N PRO A 195 23.40 22.50 -25.52
CA PRO A 195 24.18 21.42 -26.15
C PRO A 195 25.42 21.01 -25.34
N GLU A 196 25.95 21.90 -24.51
CA GLU A 196 27.08 21.64 -23.63
C GLU A 196 26.83 20.48 -22.65
N TRP A 197 25.57 20.25 -22.27
CA TRP A 197 25.21 19.15 -21.36
C TRP A 197 25.36 17.78 -22.00
N ILE A 198 25.33 17.68 -23.34
CA ILE A 198 25.55 16.42 -24.06
C ILE A 198 26.93 15.84 -23.69
N GLY A 199 27.96 16.69 -23.62
CA GLY A 199 29.30 16.26 -23.21
C GLY A 199 29.33 15.73 -21.78
N THR A 200 28.60 16.36 -20.86
CA THR A 200 28.44 15.87 -19.47
C THR A 200 27.76 14.51 -19.43
N PHE A 201 26.67 14.32 -20.18
CA PHE A 201 25.99 13.01 -20.25
C PHE A 201 26.88 11.92 -20.82
N SER A 202 27.63 12.20 -21.90
CA SER A 202 28.58 11.24 -22.47
C SER A 202 29.69 10.88 -21.47
N HIS A 203 30.16 11.84 -20.66
CA HIS A 203 31.14 11.58 -19.62
C HIS A 203 30.59 10.67 -18.50
N ILE A 204 29.40 10.98 -17.98
CA ILE A 204 28.73 10.15 -16.98
C ILE A 204 28.49 8.73 -17.53
N GLN A 205 28.00 8.62 -18.76
CA GLN A 205 27.77 7.33 -19.42
C GLN A 205 29.05 6.50 -19.52
N ALA A 206 30.16 7.13 -19.94
CA ALA A 206 31.45 6.45 -20.02
C ALA A 206 31.91 5.92 -18.65
N GLN A 207 31.78 6.73 -17.59
CA GLN A 207 32.13 6.30 -16.23
C GLN A 207 31.22 5.16 -15.74
N LEU A 208 29.90 5.29 -15.95
CA LEU A 208 28.93 4.26 -15.55
C LEU A 208 29.14 2.94 -16.30
N SER A 209 29.57 2.98 -17.57
CA SER A 209 29.84 1.77 -18.35
C SER A 209 30.99 0.92 -17.79
N THR A 210 31.87 1.54 -17.00
CA THR A 210 32.99 0.88 -16.33
C THR A 210 32.72 0.55 -14.86
N ALA A 211 31.61 1.03 -14.30
CA ALA A 211 31.27 0.80 -12.90
C ALA A 211 30.72 -0.62 -12.70
N THR A 212 31.35 -1.38 -11.81
CA THR A 212 30.99 -2.79 -11.53
C THR A 212 30.20 -2.97 -10.25
N ASP A 213 30.12 -1.94 -9.41
CA ASP A 213 29.52 -2.00 -8.09
C ASP A 213 28.70 -0.74 -7.78
N LEU A 214 27.76 -0.86 -6.84
CA LEU A 214 26.83 0.20 -6.46
C LEU A 214 27.55 1.40 -5.82
N GLU A 215 28.61 1.19 -5.06
CA GLU A 215 29.37 2.26 -4.41
C GLU A 215 30.01 3.18 -5.45
N THR A 216 30.67 2.60 -6.46
CA THR A 216 31.23 3.35 -7.59
C THR A 216 30.14 4.13 -8.34
N ILE A 217 28.97 3.52 -8.60
CA ILE A 217 27.83 4.21 -9.23
C ILE A 217 27.37 5.41 -8.39
N LEU A 218 27.21 5.23 -7.08
CA LEU A 218 26.79 6.29 -6.17
C LEU A 218 27.80 7.45 -6.14
N ILE A 219 29.10 7.15 -6.16
CA ILE A 219 30.18 8.16 -6.21
C ILE A 219 30.14 8.94 -7.53
N ILE A 220 29.96 8.27 -8.67
CA ILE A 220 29.85 8.91 -9.99
C ILE A 220 28.63 9.86 -10.05
N LEU A 221 27.50 9.42 -9.51
CA LEU A 221 26.25 10.19 -9.57
C LEU A 221 26.16 11.28 -8.48
N ALA A 222 26.95 11.19 -7.41
CA ALA A 222 26.89 12.09 -6.27
C ALA A 222 26.90 13.60 -6.63
N PRO A 223 27.77 14.10 -7.51
CA PRO A 223 27.79 15.53 -7.84
C PRO A 223 26.47 16.05 -8.43
N TYR A 224 25.74 15.19 -9.13
CA TYR A 224 24.47 15.50 -9.77
C TYR A 224 23.31 15.33 -8.80
N SER A 225 23.28 14.21 -8.07
CA SER A 225 22.23 13.89 -7.10
C SER A 225 22.23 14.84 -5.88
N MET A 226 23.41 15.34 -5.50
CA MET A 226 23.56 16.30 -4.39
C MET A 226 23.39 17.77 -4.80
N ASN A 227 23.04 18.03 -6.06
CA ASN A 227 22.73 19.37 -6.52
C ASN A 227 21.44 19.89 -5.83
N PRO A 228 21.41 21.13 -5.30
CA PRO A 228 20.23 21.68 -4.62
C PRO A 228 18.94 21.64 -5.44
N LEU A 229 19.04 21.84 -6.75
CA LEU A 229 17.88 21.76 -7.65
C LEU A 229 17.37 20.31 -7.76
N MET A 230 18.26 19.32 -7.83
CA MET A 230 17.86 17.91 -7.89
C MET A 230 17.21 17.46 -6.58
N ILE A 231 17.73 17.93 -5.44
CA ILE A 231 17.12 17.69 -4.13
C ILE A 231 15.73 18.34 -4.07
N LEU A 232 15.60 19.62 -4.49
CA LEU A 232 14.32 20.31 -4.54
C LEU A 232 13.31 19.57 -5.43
N LEU A 233 13.73 19.13 -6.63
CA LEU A 233 12.90 18.34 -7.54
C LEU A 233 12.48 17.02 -6.91
N ALA A 234 13.39 16.31 -6.24
CA ALA A 234 13.08 15.08 -5.52
C ALA A 234 12.02 15.33 -4.44
N PHE A 235 12.10 16.42 -3.67
CA PHE A 235 11.05 16.79 -2.72
C PHE A 235 9.72 17.12 -3.41
N VAL A 236 9.72 17.98 -4.44
CA VAL A 236 8.48 18.37 -5.14
C VAL A 236 7.77 17.14 -5.73
N VAL A 237 8.52 16.23 -6.34
CA VAL A 237 7.96 15.04 -6.98
C VAL A 237 7.57 14.00 -5.94
N MET A 238 8.51 13.56 -5.09
CA MET A 238 8.30 12.42 -4.19
C MET A 238 7.43 12.76 -2.97
N SER A 239 7.49 14.01 -2.48
CA SER A 239 6.75 14.47 -1.29
C SER A 239 5.49 15.27 -1.67
N GLY A 240 5.40 15.79 -2.90
CA GLY A 240 4.26 16.55 -3.39
C GLY A 240 3.42 15.78 -4.41
N LEU A 241 3.90 15.73 -5.65
CA LEU A 241 3.12 15.26 -6.81
C LEU A 241 2.70 13.80 -6.69
N VAL A 242 3.65 12.90 -6.39
CA VAL A 242 3.39 11.46 -6.29
C VAL A 242 2.35 11.18 -5.19
N PRO A 243 2.51 11.65 -3.94
CA PRO A 243 1.52 11.47 -2.89
C PRO A 243 0.12 11.95 -3.25
N LEU A 244 -0.02 13.13 -3.87
CA LEU A 244 -1.31 13.67 -4.25
C LEU A 244 -2.02 12.77 -5.27
N ILE A 245 -1.30 12.34 -6.30
CA ILE A 245 -1.82 11.43 -7.32
C ILE A 245 -2.24 10.10 -6.69
N GLU A 246 -1.37 9.51 -5.88
CA GLU A 246 -1.69 8.23 -5.29
C GLU A 246 -2.89 8.33 -4.35
N GLU A 247 -3.02 9.38 -3.53
CA GLU A 247 -4.17 9.55 -2.63
C GLU A 247 -5.49 9.78 -3.38
N LEU A 248 -5.45 10.34 -4.59
CA LEU A 248 -6.62 10.46 -5.45
C LEU A 248 -7.06 9.10 -5.99
N VAL A 249 -6.10 8.27 -6.38
CA VAL A 249 -6.30 6.99 -7.08
C VAL A 249 -6.52 5.81 -6.14
N LYS A 250 -5.81 5.73 -5.01
CA LYS A 250 -5.90 4.66 -4.00
C LYS A 250 -7.35 4.25 -3.69
N PRO A 251 -8.27 5.17 -3.37
CA PRO A 251 -9.64 4.83 -3.02
C PRO A 251 -10.57 4.66 -4.26
N ILE A 252 -10.05 4.26 -5.43
CA ILE A 252 -10.84 4.11 -6.67
C ILE A 252 -12.09 3.23 -6.50
N ALA A 253 -12.01 2.17 -5.69
CA ALA A 253 -13.18 1.36 -5.36
C ALA A 253 -14.28 2.16 -4.65
N VAL A 254 -13.91 3.13 -3.80
CA VAL A 254 -14.84 4.01 -3.10
C VAL A 254 -15.45 5.02 -4.08
N TRP A 255 -14.66 5.58 -5.00
CA TRP A 255 -15.17 6.43 -6.07
C TRP A 255 -16.24 5.73 -6.91
N LEU A 256 -15.96 4.50 -7.35
CA LEU A 256 -16.92 3.66 -8.09
C LEU A 256 -18.18 3.32 -7.29
N LEU A 257 -18.09 3.35 -5.97
CA LEU A 257 -19.19 3.03 -5.05
C LEU A 257 -19.86 4.27 -4.44
N ALA A 258 -19.42 5.49 -4.72
CA ALA A 258 -19.78 6.69 -3.95
C ALA A 258 -21.30 6.89 -3.80
N GLY A 259 -22.06 6.69 -4.88
CA GLY A 259 -23.54 6.75 -4.88
C GLY A 259 -24.26 5.55 -4.24
N ARG A 260 -23.53 4.50 -3.82
CA ARG A 260 -24.04 3.26 -3.22
C ARG A 260 -23.56 3.03 -1.80
N LEU A 261 -22.82 3.98 -1.24
CA LEU A 261 -22.43 3.99 0.17
C LEU A 261 -23.63 4.42 1.02
N ARG A 262 -23.75 3.86 2.22
CA ARG A 262 -24.85 4.20 3.14
C ARG A 262 -24.47 5.24 4.19
N THR A 263 -23.19 5.30 4.55
CA THR A 263 -22.68 6.19 5.60
C THR A 263 -21.22 6.57 5.34
N PRO A 264 -20.72 7.70 5.86
CA PRO A 264 -19.29 8.02 5.85
C PRO A 264 -18.43 6.96 6.55
N ALA A 265 -18.95 6.30 7.58
CA ALA A 265 -18.26 5.19 8.25
C ALA A 265 -18.01 4.01 7.30
N GLN A 266 -18.95 3.72 6.40
CA GLN A 266 -18.74 2.74 5.34
C GLN A 266 -17.70 3.23 4.33
N GLY A 267 -17.72 4.51 3.97
CA GLY A 267 -16.70 5.12 3.13
C GLY A 267 -15.29 4.95 3.69
N PHE A 268 -15.11 5.27 4.99
CA PHE A 268 -13.85 5.06 5.69
C PHE A 268 -13.38 3.62 5.63
N ALA A 269 -14.27 2.68 5.95
CA ALA A 269 -13.94 1.26 6.00
C ALA A 269 -13.53 0.71 4.62
N LEU A 270 -14.21 1.14 3.54
CA LEU A 270 -13.84 0.74 2.19
C LEU A 270 -12.56 1.44 1.71
N GLY A 271 -12.34 2.70 2.07
CA GLY A 271 -11.08 3.39 1.81
C GLY A 271 -9.90 2.67 2.48
N ALA A 272 -10.03 2.34 3.77
CA ALA A 272 -9.02 1.59 4.51
C ALA A 272 -8.72 0.21 3.89
N LEU A 273 -9.73 -0.49 3.35
CA LEU A 273 -9.55 -1.73 2.59
C LEU A 273 -8.74 -1.52 1.30
N SER A 274 -9.04 -0.47 0.54
CA SER A 274 -8.27 -0.15 -0.66
C SER A 274 -6.83 0.23 -0.32
N GLY A 275 -6.63 1.05 0.73
CA GLY A 275 -5.30 1.40 1.24
C GLY A 275 -4.49 0.20 1.72
N ALA A 276 -5.13 -0.79 2.36
CA ALA A 276 -4.47 -2.03 2.75
C ALA A 276 -4.03 -2.89 1.56
N GLY A 277 -4.85 -2.96 0.51
CA GLY A 277 -4.47 -3.63 -0.75
C GLY A 277 -3.25 -2.97 -1.38
N PHE A 278 -3.26 -1.64 -1.48
CA PHE A 278 -2.15 -0.85 -2.01
C PHE A 278 -0.86 -1.06 -1.18
N ALA A 279 -0.96 -0.89 0.13
CA ALA A 279 0.15 -1.02 1.07
C ALA A 279 0.80 -2.41 1.04
N LEU A 280 0.00 -3.47 0.85
CA LEU A 280 0.50 -4.82 0.78
C LEU A 280 1.39 -5.01 -0.45
N VAL A 281 0.95 -4.58 -1.64
CA VAL A 281 1.75 -4.73 -2.87
C VAL A 281 3.02 -3.92 -2.78
N GLU A 282 2.92 -2.66 -2.37
CA GLU A 282 4.08 -1.79 -2.22
C GLU A 282 5.06 -2.32 -1.16
N GLY A 283 4.55 -2.88 -0.06
CA GLY A 283 5.37 -3.54 0.97
C GLY A 283 6.09 -4.79 0.45
N LEU A 284 5.43 -5.61 -0.36
CA LEU A 284 6.02 -6.80 -0.97
C LEU A 284 7.12 -6.40 -1.96
N VAL A 285 6.84 -5.47 -2.88
CA VAL A 285 7.81 -5.01 -3.89
C VAL A 285 9.00 -4.31 -3.26
N ALA A 286 8.78 -3.45 -2.26
CA ALA A 286 9.86 -2.73 -1.59
C ALA A 286 10.78 -3.68 -0.82
N THR A 287 10.22 -4.68 -0.12
CA THR A 287 11.03 -5.58 0.70
C THR A 287 11.65 -6.73 -0.10
N SER A 288 11.20 -7.04 -1.32
CA SER A 288 11.83 -8.08 -2.15
C SER A 288 13.22 -7.69 -2.67
N SER A 289 13.57 -6.39 -2.68
CA SER A 289 14.84 -5.87 -3.21
C SER A 289 15.76 -5.25 -2.13
N ALA A 290 15.45 -5.47 -0.86
CA ALA A 290 16.05 -4.72 0.25
C ALA A 290 17.49 -5.13 0.63
N GLY A 291 17.96 -6.30 0.19
CA GLY A 291 19.28 -6.84 0.55
C GLY A 291 19.52 -6.88 2.07
N ASP A 292 20.72 -6.50 2.50
CA ASP A 292 21.16 -6.52 3.91
C ASP A 292 20.32 -5.60 4.83
N GLY A 293 19.63 -4.62 4.26
CA GLY A 293 18.74 -3.68 4.97
C GLY A 293 17.31 -4.21 5.18
N TRP A 294 17.03 -5.47 4.83
CA TRP A 294 15.68 -6.03 4.77
C TRP A 294 14.86 -5.87 6.06
N GLY A 295 15.42 -6.21 7.22
CA GLY A 295 14.70 -6.13 8.49
C GLY A 295 14.28 -4.69 8.83
N ALA A 296 15.20 -3.74 8.70
CA ALA A 296 14.94 -2.32 8.96
C ALA A 296 13.91 -1.74 7.98
N LEU A 297 14.04 -2.05 6.69
CA LEU A 297 13.07 -1.63 5.68
C LEU A 297 11.69 -2.22 5.95
N THR A 298 11.60 -3.49 6.34
CA THR A 298 10.33 -4.16 6.65
C THR A 298 9.61 -3.50 7.82
N VAL A 299 10.35 -3.09 8.86
CA VAL A 299 9.79 -2.29 9.97
C VAL A 299 9.29 -0.93 9.49
N ALA A 300 10.07 -0.21 8.68
CA ALA A 300 9.65 1.06 8.11
C ALA A 300 8.38 0.92 7.24
N ARG A 301 8.27 -0.16 6.46
CA ARG A 301 7.11 -0.48 5.62
C ARG A 301 5.84 -0.79 6.44
N ALA A 302 5.95 -1.26 7.68
CA ALA A 302 4.80 -1.40 8.57
C ALA A 302 4.20 -0.02 8.93
N GLY A 303 5.06 0.98 9.20
CA GLY A 303 4.63 2.36 9.39
C GLY A 303 4.02 2.99 8.13
N GLY A 304 4.63 2.73 6.97
CA GLY A 304 4.07 3.14 5.67
C GLY A 304 2.69 2.54 5.45
N SER A 305 2.53 1.24 5.73
CA SER A 305 1.24 0.54 5.60
C SER A 305 0.14 1.17 6.45
N LEU A 306 0.45 1.56 7.68
CA LEU A 306 -0.47 2.30 8.55
C LEU A 306 -0.87 3.65 7.92
N MET A 307 0.11 4.38 7.38
CA MET A 307 -0.13 5.65 6.69
C MET A 307 -1.08 5.45 5.49
N HIS A 308 -0.83 4.48 4.59
CA HIS A 308 -1.71 4.21 3.44
C HIS A 308 -3.14 3.81 3.85
N ILE A 309 -3.28 2.97 4.88
CA ILE A 309 -4.58 2.54 5.39
C ILE A 309 -5.36 3.74 5.96
N LEU A 310 -4.70 4.57 6.76
CA LEU A 310 -5.31 5.76 7.35
C LEU A 310 -5.68 6.79 6.28
N ALA A 311 -4.74 7.17 5.41
CA ALA A 311 -4.91 8.21 4.40
C ALA A 311 -6.01 7.83 3.40
N SER A 312 -6.02 6.58 2.92
CA SER A 312 -7.07 6.07 2.04
C SER A 312 -8.42 5.94 2.78
N GLY A 313 -8.41 5.59 4.07
CA GLY A 313 -9.60 5.63 4.92
C GLY A 313 -10.20 7.03 5.05
N LEU A 314 -9.38 8.05 5.32
CA LEU A 314 -9.80 9.45 5.39
C LEU A 314 -10.35 9.94 4.06
N MET A 315 -9.72 9.57 2.95
CA MET A 315 -10.25 9.83 1.61
C MET A 315 -11.59 9.17 1.38
N GLY A 316 -11.73 7.89 1.73
CA GLY A 316 -13.00 7.18 1.61
C GLY A 316 -14.13 7.80 2.44
N TRP A 317 -13.81 8.30 3.64
CA TRP A 317 -14.74 9.09 4.46
C TRP A 317 -15.13 10.41 3.80
N GLY A 318 -14.16 11.12 3.21
CA GLY A 318 -14.37 12.37 2.49
C GLY A 318 -15.28 12.19 1.28
N ILE A 319 -15.01 11.18 0.44
CA ILE A 319 -15.83 10.82 -0.74
C ILE A 319 -17.27 10.52 -0.30
N ALA A 320 -17.44 9.65 0.70
CA ALA A 320 -18.76 9.31 1.20
C ALA A 320 -19.51 10.51 1.79
N SER A 321 -18.81 11.40 2.51
CA SER A 321 -19.39 12.63 3.05
C SER A 321 -19.84 13.59 1.95
N ALA A 322 -19.07 13.72 0.87
CA ALA A 322 -19.43 14.56 -0.25
C ALA A 322 -20.68 14.04 -0.98
N TRP A 323 -20.80 12.73 -1.19
CA TRP A 323 -21.96 12.15 -1.89
C TRP A 323 -23.21 12.04 -1.01
N GLN A 324 -23.07 11.56 0.23
CA GLN A 324 -24.22 11.26 1.08
C GLN A 324 -24.72 12.50 1.84
N GLU A 325 -23.80 13.35 2.28
CA GLU A 325 -24.13 14.52 3.12
C GLU A 325 -23.99 15.85 2.36
N ARG A 326 -23.60 15.83 1.08
CA ARG A 326 -23.29 17.02 0.26
C ARG A 326 -22.20 17.92 0.86
N ARG A 327 -21.32 17.35 1.71
CA ARG A 327 -20.25 18.09 2.41
C ARG A 327 -18.95 18.03 1.63
N ILE A 328 -18.88 18.71 0.48
CA ILE A 328 -17.70 18.70 -0.40
C ILE A 328 -16.42 19.18 0.28
N LEU A 329 -16.51 20.13 1.22
CA LEU A 329 -15.36 20.61 1.98
C LEU A 329 -14.68 19.50 2.80
N ARG A 330 -15.43 18.47 3.21
CA ARG A 330 -14.84 17.30 3.88
C ARG A 330 -13.99 16.46 2.93
N LEU A 331 -14.39 16.34 1.66
CA LEU A 331 -13.57 15.67 0.66
C LEU A 331 -12.28 16.46 0.39
N ILE A 332 -12.38 17.78 0.19
CA ILE A 332 -11.21 18.63 -0.03
C ILE A 332 -10.26 18.57 1.17
N GLY A 333 -10.80 18.72 2.39
CA GLY A 333 -10.02 18.61 3.63
C GLY A 333 -9.40 17.23 3.83
N SER A 334 -10.13 16.16 3.54
CA SER A 334 -9.59 14.79 3.57
C SER A 334 -8.47 14.60 2.55
N TYR A 335 -8.62 15.11 1.34
CA TYR A 335 -7.59 15.01 0.30
C TYR A 335 -6.33 15.78 0.66
N ALA A 336 -6.48 17.02 1.14
CA ALA A 336 -5.36 17.82 1.62
C ALA A 336 -4.66 17.14 2.80
N LEU A 337 -5.42 16.60 3.77
CA LEU A 337 -4.86 15.93 4.94
C LEU A 337 -4.16 14.63 4.57
N SER A 338 -4.79 13.76 3.77
CA SER A 338 -4.19 12.51 3.30
C SER A 338 -2.92 12.77 2.48
N GLY A 339 -2.98 13.72 1.54
CA GLY A 339 -1.82 14.14 0.76
C GLY A 339 -0.71 14.72 1.62
N SER A 340 -1.03 15.48 2.68
CA SER A 340 -0.03 16.02 3.61
C SER A 340 0.62 14.95 4.48
N ILE A 341 -0.15 13.99 5.00
CA ILE A 341 0.38 12.87 5.80
C ILE A 341 1.32 12.02 4.93
N HIS A 342 0.86 11.65 3.73
CA HIS A 342 1.64 10.84 2.81
C HIS A 342 2.85 11.61 2.27
N GLY A 343 2.66 12.87 1.92
CA GLY A 343 3.74 13.76 1.49
C GLY A 343 4.82 13.92 2.55
N LEU A 344 4.45 14.14 3.81
CA LEU A 344 5.40 14.20 4.91
C LEU A 344 6.15 12.88 5.09
N TRP A 345 5.47 11.73 4.97
CA TRP A 345 6.12 10.42 5.01
C TRP A 345 7.22 10.28 3.93
N ASN A 346 6.88 10.59 2.68
CA ASN A 346 7.85 10.51 1.58
C ASN A 346 8.96 11.56 1.69
N GLY A 347 8.64 12.78 2.12
CA GLY A 347 9.63 13.84 2.35
C GLY A 347 10.65 13.46 3.41
N MET A 348 10.22 12.82 4.50
CA MET A 348 11.15 12.29 5.51
C MET A 348 11.97 11.13 4.97
N THR A 349 11.42 10.29 4.11
CA THR A 349 12.17 9.21 3.44
C THR A 349 13.27 9.78 2.53
N VAL A 350 12.96 10.81 1.72
CA VAL A 350 13.95 11.55 0.92
C VAL A 350 15.02 12.18 1.82
N THR A 351 14.61 12.75 2.96
CA THR A 351 15.54 13.33 3.94
C THR A 351 16.49 12.29 4.52
N ILE A 352 16.00 11.08 4.82
CA ILE A 352 16.81 9.96 5.29
C ILE A 352 17.83 9.55 4.24
N VAL A 353 17.38 9.35 2.99
CA VAL A 353 18.25 8.94 1.88
C VAL A 353 19.34 9.98 1.63
N PHE A 354 18.98 11.26 1.63
CA PHE A 354 19.93 12.35 1.45
C PHE A 354 20.94 12.43 2.61
N GLY A 355 20.46 12.34 3.86
CA GLY A 355 21.32 12.33 5.04
C GLY A 355 22.30 11.15 5.04
N ALA A 356 21.82 9.95 4.70
CA ALA A 356 22.65 8.75 4.58
C ALA A 356 23.69 8.87 3.45
N MET A 357 23.29 9.40 2.30
CA MET A 357 24.20 9.64 1.17
C MET A 357 25.32 10.63 1.54
N ARG A 358 25.00 11.67 2.31
CA ARG A 358 26.01 12.61 2.83
C ARG A 358 27.04 11.93 3.72
N VAL A 359 26.58 11.12 4.67
CA VAL A 359 27.46 10.35 5.57
C VAL A 359 28.34 9.39 4.78
N PHE A 360 27.75 8.69 3.80
CA PHE A 360 28.48 7.78 2.92
C PHE A 360 29.61 8.49 2.16
N LEU A 361 29.31 9.63 1.50
CA LEU A 361 30.29 10.38 0.72
C LEU A 361 31.37 11.06 1.57
N ALA A 362 31.09 11.33 2.85
CA ALA A 362 32.08 11.87 3.77
C ALA A 362 33.16 10.83 4.15
N GLY A 363 32.89 9.54 3.95
CA GLY A 363 33.80 8.44 4.27
C GLY A 363 34.18 8.43 5.74
N SER A 364 35.46 8.56 6.04
CA SER A 364 35.96 8.62 7.42
C SER A 364 35.78 9.98 8.09
N ARG A 365 35.37 11.02 7.36
CA ARG A 365 35.15 12.35 7.93
C ARG A 365 33.77 12.42 8.59
N PRO A 366 33.64 13.01 9.79
CA PRO A 366 32.34 13.18 10.41
C PRO A 366 31.48 14.17 9.61
N ASP A 367 30.31 13.73 9.15
CA ASP A 367 29.24 14.61 8.63
C ASP A 367 28.06 14.65 9.61
N ALA A 368 28.15 15.59 10.55
CA ALA A 368 27.12 15.78 11.58
C ALA A 368 25.76 16.16 10.98
N LEU A 369 25.74 16.91 9.87
CA LEU A 369 24.50 17.30 9.22
C LEU A 369 23.84 16.09 8.55
N GLY A 370 24.62 15.27 7.83
CA GLY A 370 24.12 14.04 7.21
C GLY A 370 23.53 13.09 8.25
N ALA A 371 24.26 12.86 9.35
CA ALA A 371 23.80 12.03 10.45
C ALA A 371 22.52 12.61 11.10
N PHE A 372 22.49 13.93 11.36
CA PHE A 372 21.32 14.60 11.90
C PHE A 372 20.09 14.44 10.99
N LEU A 373 20.22 14.68 9.69
CA LEU A 373 19.11 14.55 8.73
C LEU A 373 18.56 13.13 8.69
N ALA A 374 19.45 12.13 8.63
CA ALA A 374 19.05 10.73 8.63
C ALA A 374 18.31 10.34 9.93
N THR A 375 18.87 10.70 11.08
CA THR A 375 18.25 10.40 12.38
C THR A 375 16.94 11.17 12.58
N ALA A 376 16.91 12.47 12.26
CA ALA A 376 15.71 13.29 12.37
C ALA A 376 14.57 12.75 11.52
N GLY A 377 14.85 12.36 10.26
CA GLY A 377 13.85 11.75 9.39
C GLY A 377 13.28 10.45 9.98
N MET A 378 14.14 9.57 10.51
CA MET A 378 13.69 8.33 11.17
C MET A 378 12.81 8.61 12.41
N VAL A 379 13.22 9.57 13.25
CA VAL A 379 12.46 9.97 14.44
C VAL A 379 11.09 10.54 14.06
N VAL A 380 11.02 11.40 13.04
CA VAL A 380 9.75 11.96 12.57
C VAL A 380 8.85 10.86 11.99
N LEU A 381 9.37 9.89 11.23
CA LEU A 381 8.59 8.75 10.75
C LEU A 381 8.05 7.88 11.88
N ALA A 382 8.85 7.67 12.94
CA ALA A 382 8.41 6.94 14.13
C ALA A 382 7.27 7.68 14.84
N ILE A 383 7.40 8.99 15.05
CA ILE A 383 6.34 9.84 15.64
C ILE A 383 5.09 9.81 14.77
N LEU A 384 5.24 9.97 13.44
CA LEU A 384 4.12 9.96 12.49
C LEU A 384 3.39 8.62 12.51
N SER A 385 4.12 7.50 12.63
CA SER A 385 3.53 6.17 12.78
C SER A 385 2.70 6.04 14.06
N VAL A 386 3.21 6.51 15.20
CA VAL A 386 2.46 6.49 16.47
C VAL A 386 1.21 7.36 16.38
N LEU A 387 1.33 8.58 15.85
CA LEU A 387 0.19 9.48 15.67
C LEU A 387 -0.85 8.90 14.72
N ALA A 388 -0.44 8.32 13.60
CA ALA A 388 -1.34 7.67 12.65
C ALA A 388 -2.09 6.50 13.31
N LEU A 389 -1.44 5.72 14.18
CA LEU A 389 -2.08 4.61 14.89
C LEU A 389 -3.13 5.13 15.86
N ILE A 390 -2.81 6.17 16.63
CA ILE A 390 -3.75 6.83 17.54
C ILE A 390 -4.96 7.35 16.75
N VAL A 391 -4.73 8.06 15.65
CA VAL A 391 -5.80 8.60 14.79
C VAL A 391 -6.65 7.47 14.23
N LEU A 392 -6.05 6.39 13.73
CA LEU A 392 -6.78 5.23 13.20
C LEU A 392 -7.72 4.63 14.26
N VAL A 393 -7.23 4.44 15.49
CA VAL A 393 -8.03 3.94 16.61
C VAL A 393 -9.16 4.91 16.98
N LEU A 394 -8.88 6.21 17.08
CA LEU A 394 -9.86 7.24 17.44
C LEU A 394 -10.95 7.38 16.38
N VAL A 395 -10.57 7.42 15.09
CA VAL A 395 -11.51 7.51 13.97
C VAL A 395 -12.40 6.27 13.93
N ASN A 396 -11.82 5.07 14.04
CA ASN A 396 -12.60 3.85 14.09
C ASN A 396 -13.60 3.87 15.26
N ARG A 397 -13.16 4.21 16.49
CA ARG A 397 -14.05 4.30 17.65
C ARG A 397 -15.18 5.30 17.45
N LYS A 398 -14.89 6.47 16.88
CA LYS A 398 -15.87 7.54 16.62
C LYS A 398 -16.88 7.17 15.53
N LEU A 399 -16.46 6.39 14.53
CA LEU A 399 -17.31 5.98 13.41
C LEU A 399 -18.10 4.68 13.66
N ARG A 400 -17.80 3.95 14.74
CA ARG A 400 -18.55 2.75 15.11
C ARG A 400 -20.02 3.10 15.37
N PRO A 401 -20.97 2.34 14.79
CA PRO A 401 -22.35 2.44 15.18
C PRO A 401 -22.47 2.15 16.69
N VAL A 402 -23.23 2.97 17.42
CA VAL A 402 -23.63 2.65 18.78
C VAL A 402 -24.46 1.35 18.71
N PRO A 403 -24.14 0.30 19.51
CA PRO A 403 -24.97 -0.88 19.56
C PRO A 403 -26.41 -0.48 19.92
N LEU A 404 -27.39 -0.85 19.09
CA LEU A 404 -28.80 -0.87 19.47
C LEU A 404 -28.98 -1.93 20.58
N ALA A 405 -28.58 -1.59 21.79
CA ALA A 405 -28.96 -2.30 23.00
C ALA A 405 -29.63 -1.26 23.91
N LEU A 406 -30.86 -1.57 24.32
CA LEU A 406 -31.78 -0.78 25.15
C LEU A 406 -32.73 0.18 24.40
N VAL A 407 -33.49 -0.33 23.42
CA VAL A 407 -34.90 0.07 23.35
C VAL A 407 -35.67 -1.10 23.97
N PRO A 408 -36.23 -0.97 25.19
CA PRO A 408 -37.15 -1.98 25.70
C PRO A 408 -38.29 -2.09 24.69
N THR A 409 -38.50 -3.29 24.15
CA THR A 409 -39.79 -3.62 23.53
C THR A 409 -40.88 -3.25 24.53
N PRO A 410 -41.90 -2.44 24.17
CA PRO A 410 -43.06 -2.29 25.02
C PRO A 410 -43.58 -3.69 25.32
N ALA A 411 -43.69 -4.02 26.60
CA ALA A 411 -44.35 -5.23 27.03
C ALA A 411 -45.81 -5.14 26.55
N GLU A 412 -46.16 -5.88 25.50
CA GLU A 412 -47.55 -6.23 25.24
C GLU A 412 -47.97 -7.17 26.36
N ASN A 413 -48.43 -6.56 27.46
CA ASN A 413 -49.20 -7.24 28.48
C ASN A 413 -50.43 -7.83 27.80
N GLY A 414 -50.45 -9.15 27.66
CA GLY A 414 -51.67 -9.91 27.50
C GLY A 414 -52.59 -9.62 28.69
N GLY A 415 -53.69 -8.92 28.41
CA GLY A 415 -54.76 -8.64 29.35
C GLY A 415 -56.09 -8.74 28.63
N HIS A 416 -56.71 -9.91 28.71
CA HIS A 416 -58.10 -10.12 28.38
C HIS A 416 -59.00 -9.09 29.10
N SER A 417 -59.82 -8.35 28.35
CA SER A 417 -61.15 -7.97 28.84
C SER A 417 -62.16 -7.92 27.69
N LYS A 418 -63.29 -8.55 27.97
CA LYS A 418 -64.46 -8.80 27.12
C LYS A 418 -65.12 -7.51 26.60
N LEU A 419 -65.66 -7.61 25.38
CA LEU A 419 -66.86 -6.98 24.75
C LEU A 419 -67.85 -6.23 25.69
N PRO A 420 -68.70 -5.28 25.22
CA PRO A 420 -69.56 -5.49 24.04
C PRO A 420 -69.95 -4.28 23.14
N ASN A 421 -70.65 -4.66 22.06
CA ASN A 421 -71.37 -3.90 21.03
C ASN A 421 -72.25 -2.71 21.50
N ALA A 422 -72.67 -1.93 20.49
CA ALA A 422 -73.67 -0.83 20.42
C ALA A 422 -72.99 0.55 20.31
N VAL A 423 -73.27 1.43 19.34
CA VAL A 423 -74.38 1.63 18.38
C VAL A 423 -73.80 2.09 17.04
#